data_AF-A0A8T1MMF7-F1
#
_entry.id   AF-A0A8T1MMF7-F1
#
_cell.length_a   1.000
_cell.length_b   1.000
_cell.length_c   1.000
_cell.angle_alpha   90.00
_cell.angle_beta   90.00
_cell.angle_gamma   90.00
#
_symmetry.space_group_name_H-M   'P 1'
#
loop_
_entity.id
_entity.type
_entity.pdbx_description
1 polymer ?
#
loop_
_entity_poly.entity_id
_entity_poly.type
_entity_poly.pdbx_seq_one_letter_code
_entity_poly.pdbx_strand_id
1 'polypeptide(L)'
;MACNSSVCQQMSDNELLINRALGLFYSRDPPTLTAVCRLVQTVLASEESSVTWLNAIRFQAEFIEHLLFILQNSTNGHLLIATIRLLDAITRGDDSLAEVWCGLDLMDAILVAQHQMRWLHGDEVEIINRLFYTFSSNITGISALIRSFDRVLPTFGIYLHKVCEDEPHLIPFSAYYNSLRAIIPVMDAVVASMPLPEAASCFSSDRTVLPCLLHVTLGCQSQLNDLPIVRGILADLNILYKDVIRTIESVLRTSTSSSEDLVTLGSWYSEDLRWITSLDSNTKVDLRGAFVNCVLNDASTETRNQLLFICNRLKLSNLLESLTDV
;
A
#
# COMPACT_ATOMS: atom_id res chain seq x y z
N MET A 1 -1.40 3.62 23.23
CA MET A 1 -1.65 3.47 24.68
C MET A 1 -0.40 2.89 25.29
N ALA A 2 0.13 3.49 26.35
CA ALA A 2 1.22 2.87 27.10
C ALA A 2 0.65 1.68 27.91
N CYS A 3 1.04 0.44 27.57
CA CYS A 3 0.71 -0.74 28.40
C CYS A 3 1.40 -0.56 29.75
N ASN A 4 0.69 -0.79 30.85
CA ASN A 4 1.39 -0.98 32.12
C ASN A 4 2.06 -2.36 32.08
N SER A 5 3.36 -2.38 31.76
CA SER A 5 4.12 -3.62 31.54
C SER A 5 3.95 -4.62 32.67
N SER A 6 3.93 -4.17 33.94
CA SER A 6 3.69 -5.04 35.09
C SER A 6 2.35 -5.77 35.06
N VAL A 7 1.27 -5.11 34.63
CA VAL A 7 -0.06 -5.72 34.53
C VAL A 7 -0.10 -6.66 33.33
N CYS A 8 0.51 -6.26 32.21
CA CYS A 8 0.61 -7.06 31.00
C CYS A 8 1.40 -8.35 31.28
N GLN A 9 2.48 -8.28 32.09
CA GLN A 9 3.25 -9.43 32.55
C GLN A 9 2.45 -10.35 33.48
N GLN A 10 1.77 -9.81 34.49
CA GLN A 10 0.93 -10.62 35.40
C GLN A 10 -0.16 -11.39 34.66
N MET A 11 -0.73 -10.80 33.60
CA MET A 11 -1.70 -11.50 32.74
C MET A 11 -1.03 -12.61 31.93
N SER A 12 0.17 -12.37 31.40
CA SER A 12 0.94 -13.34 30.62
C SER A 12 1.49 -14.51 31.43
N ASP A 13 1.78 -14.30 32.71
CA ASP A 13 2.21 -15.37 33.62
C ASP A 13 1.06 -16.34 33.97
N ASN A 14 -0.19 -15.96 33.65
CA ASN A 14 -1.38 -16.76 33.91
C ASN A 14 -1.87 -17.49 32.65
N GLU A 15 -1.34 -18.69 32.42
CA GLU A 15 -1.70 -19.53 31.27
C GLU A 15 -3.21 -19.81 31.17
N LEU A 16 -3.91 -19.98 32.30
CA LEU A 16 -5.36 -20.18 32.32
C LEU A 16 -6.12 -18.95 31.81
N LEU A 17 -5.62 -17.74 32.11
CA LEU A 17 -6.21 -16.50 31.59
C LEU A 17 -6.04 -16.42 30.07
N ILE A 18 -4.84 -16.70 29.56
CA ILE A 18 -4.56 -16.71 28.12
C ILE A 18 -5.51 -17.67 27.41
N ASN A 19 -5.55 -18.93 27.87
CA ASN A 19 -6.38 -19.98 27.26
C ASN A 19 -7.87 -19.63 27.31
N ARG A 20 -8.36 -19.03 28.42
CA ARG A 20 -9.75 -18.59 28.53
C ARG A 20 -10.05 -17.38 27.64
N ALA A 21 -9.14 -16.41 27.56
CA ALA A 21 -9.30 -15.23 26.71
C ALA A 21 -9.37 -15.63 25.23
N LEU A 22 -8.45 -16.49 24.77
CA LEU A 22 -8.50 -17.04 23.42
C LEU A 22 -9.73 -17.94 23.22
N GLY A 23 -10.14 -18.71 24.23
CA GLY A 23 -11.40 -19.48 24.20
C GLY A 23 -12.66 -18.60 24.01
N LEU A 24 -12.66 -17.38 24.56
CA LEU A 24 -13.75 -16.42 24.37
C LEU A 24 -13.79 -15.82 22.95
N PHE A 25 -12.71 -15.95 22.17
CA PHE A 25 -12.68 -15.55 20.76
C PHE A 25 -13.62 -16.39 19.88
N TYR A 26 -14.06 -17.55 20.38
CA TYR A 26 -15.05 -18.42 19.73
C TYR A 26 -16.49 -18.13 20.19
N SER A 27 -16.69 -17.03 20.93
CA SER A 27 -18.04 -16.56 21.32
C SER A 27 -18.84 -16.09 20.11
N ARG A 28 -20.17 -16.15 20.21
CA ARG A 28 -21.10 -15.57 19.21
C ARG A 28 -21.51 -14.14 19.52
N ASP A 29 -21.11 -13.62 20.68
CA ASP A 29 -21.51 -12.30 21.17
C ASP A 29 -20.51 -11.21 20.72
N PRO A 30 -20.91 -10.25 19.87
CA PRO A 30 -19.99 -9.23 19.34
C PRO A 30 -19.32 -8.34 20.41
N PRO A 31 -20.00 -7.89 21.48
CA PRO A 31 -19.36 -7.20 22.60
C PRO A 31 -18.24 -8.02 23.25
N THR A 32 -18.47 -9.31 23.51
CA THR A 32 -17.47 -10.22 24.06
C THR A 32 -16.26 -10.33 23.12
N LEU A 33 -16.50 -10.60 21.83
CA LEU A 33 -15.43 -10.69 20.84
C LEU A 33 -14.62 -9.38 20.75
N THR A 34 -15.30 -8.23 20.75
CA THR A 34 -14.64 -6.92 20.70
C THR A 34 -13.75 -6.69 21.93
N ALA A 35 -14.22 -7.08 23.12
CA ALA A 35 -13.45 -6.97 24.36
C ALA A 35 -12.22 -7.89 24.33
N VAL A 36 -12.36 -9.12 23.84
CA VAL A 36 -11.25 -10.07 23.68
C VAL A 36 -10.22 -9.52 22.69
N CYS A 37 -10.63 -9.02 21.51
CA CYS A 37 -9.72 -8.41 20.55
C CYS A 37 -8.88 -7.29 21.18
N ARG A 38 -9.52 -6.40 21.96
CA ARG A 38 -8.84 -5.28 22.64
C ARG A 38 -7.91 -5.74 23.75
N LEU A 39 -8.30 -6.76 24.51
CA LEU A 39 -7.45 -7.36 25.55
C LEU A 39 -6.17 -7.92 24.90
N VAL A 40 -6.31 -8.74 23.86
CA VAL A 40 -5.17 -9.34 23.16
C VAL A 40 -4.28 -8.27 22.53
N GLN A 41 -4.85 -7.25 21.88
CA GLN A 41 -4.07 -6.11 21.38
C GLN A 41 -3.27 -5.41 22.48
N THR A 42 -3.86 -5.26 23.66
CA THR A 42 -3.20 -4.57 24.78
C THR A 42 -1.96 -5.33 25.21
N VAL A 43 -2.06 -6.65 25.42
CA VAL A 43 -0.91 -7.48 25.82
C VAL A 43 0.12 -7.63 24.70
N LEU A 44 -0.31 -7.65 23.42
CA LEU A 44 0.61 -7.65 22.28
C LEU A 44 1.39 -6.33 22.12
N ALA A 45 0.88 -5.22 22.65
CA ALA A 45 1.59 -3.94 22.66
C ALA A 45 2.71 -3.87 23.71
N SER A 46 2.83 -4.86 24.61
CA SER A 46 3.92 -4.98 25.58
C SER A 46 5.02 -5.88 25.05
N GLU A 47 6.22 -5.34 24.85
CA GLU A 47 7.38 -6.08 24.32
C GLU A 47 7.73 -7.33 25.15
N GLU A 48 7.61 -7.24 26.48
CA GLU A 48 7.93 -8.33 27.40
C GLU A 48 6.89 -9.47 27.34
N SER A 49 5.66 -9.15 26.96
CA SER A 49 4.51 -10.03 27.11
C SER A 49 4.00 -10.61 25.79
N SER A 50 4.30 -9.95 24.66
CA SER A 50 3.75 -10.27 23.34
C SER A 50 4.06 -11.69 22.90
N VAL A 51 5.31 -12.14 23.11
CA VAL A 51 5.81 -13.46 22.68
C VAL A 51 4.96 -14.60 23.25
N THR A 52 4.56 -14.52 24.52
CA THR A 52 3.75 -15.55 25.18
C THR A 52 2.37 -15.69 24.51
N TRP A 53 1.74 -14.56 24.20
CA TRP A 53 0.42 -14.55 23.55
C TRP A 53 0.49 -14.95 22.08
N LEU A 54 1.51 -14.50 21.35
CA LEU A 54 1.74 -14.91 19.96
C LEU A 54 1.97 -16.42 19.85
N ASN A 55 2.77 -17.00 20.75
CA ASN A 55 2.94 -18.45 20.81
C ASN A 55 1.61 -19.17 21.08
N ALA A 56 0.80 -18.70 22.04
CA ALA A 56 -0.50 -19.30 22.32
C ALA A 56 -1.45 -19.24 21.11
N ILE A 57 -1.46 -18.12 20.39
CA ILE A 57 -2.23 -17.96 19.14
C ILE A 57 -1.72 -18.90 18.05
N ARG A 58 -0.39 -19.02 17.87
CA ARG A 58 0.22 -19.89 16.87
C ARG A 58 -0.22 -21.35 16.99
N PHE A 59 -0.43 -21.83 18.21
CA PHE A 59 -0.86 -23.21 18.45
C PHE A 59 -2.39 -23.40 18.38
N GLN A 60 -3.17 -22.38 18.04
CA GLN A 60 -4.60 -22.46 17.79
C GLN A 60 -4.91 -22.32 16.30
N ALA A 61 -4.91 -23.44 15.57
CA ALA A 61 -5.14 -23.46 14.12
C ALA A 61 -6.48 -22.80 13.71
N GLU A 62 -7.54 -22.98 14.49
CA GLU A 62 -8.88 -22.44 14.21
C GLU A 62 -8.99 -20.93 14.43
N PHE A 63 -7.96 -20.29 14.99
CA PHE A 63 -7.98 -18.86 15.33
C PHE A 63 -8.07 -17.99 14.08
N ILE A 64 -7.27 -18.30 13.06
CA ILE A 64 -7.31 -17.57 11.78
C ILE A 64 -8.62 -17.82 11.04
N GLU A 65 -9.15 -19.05 11.07
CA GLU A 65 -10.45 -19.37 10.46
C GLU A 65 -11.58 -18.54 11.09
N HIS A 66 -11.57 -18.35 12.42
CA HIS A 66 -12.53 -17.50 13.11
C HIS A 66 -12.33 -16.00 12.82
N LEU A 67 -11.09 -15.53 12.71
CA LEU A 67 -10.79 -14.16 12.27
C LEU A 67 -11.39 -13.90 10.88
N LEU A 68 -11.15 -14.80 9.92
CA LEU A 68 -11.67 -14.71 8.55
C LEU A 68 -13.20 -14.72 8.56
N PHE A 69 -13.81 -15.62 9.33
CA PHE A 69 -15.26 -15.68 9.46
C PHE A 69 -15.85 -14.35 9.96
N ILE A 70 -15.25 -13.75 10.99
CA ILE A 70 -15.69 -12.45 11.52
C ILE A 70 -15.58 -11.37 10.43
N LEU A 71 -14.45 -11.28 9.74
CA LEU A 71 -14.21 -10.26 8.70
C LEU A 71 -15.20 -10.37 7.53
N GLN A 72 -15.55 -11.60 7.13
CA GLN A 72 -16.43 -11.85 5.99
C GLN A 72 -17.92 -11.71 6.34
N ASN A 73 -18.33 -11.97 7.58
CA ASN A 73 -19.75 -12.16 7.92
C ASN A 73 -20.30 -11.15 8.95
N SER A 74 -19.45 -10.47 9.74
CA SER A 74 -19.93 -9.55 10.76
C SER A 74 -20.41 -8.23 10.15
N THR A 75 -21.60 -7.77 10.51
CA THR A 75 -22.10 -6.41 10.20
C THR A 75 -21.79 -5.39 11.29
N ASN A 76 -21.14 -5.81 12.37
CA ASN A 76 -20.78 -4.93 13.48
C ASN A 76 -19.43 -4.25 13.20
N GLY A 77 -19.47 -2.96 12.86
CA GLY A 77 -18.27 -2.18 12.54
C GLY A 77 -17.24 -2.10 13.67
N HIS A 78 -17.67 -2.05 14.93
CA HIS A 78 -16.76 -2.05 16.08
C HIS A 78 -16.02 -3.37 16.24
N LEU A 79 -16.70 -4.49 15.99
CA LEU A 79 -16.07 -5.80 15.98
C LEU A 79 -15.08 -5.89 14.81
N LEU A 80 -15.50 -5.56 13.59
CA LEU A 80 -14.62 -5.66 12.42
C LEU A 80 -13.33 -4.84 12.58
N ILE A 81 -13.42 -3.60 13.07
CA ILE A 81 -12.19 -2.79 13.26
C ILE A 81 -11.33 -3.34 14.39
N ALA A 82 -11.93 -3.89 15.45
CA ALA A 82 -11.17 -4.56 16.51
C ALA A 82 -10.48 -5.82 15.97
N THR A 83 -11.13 -6.58 15.10
CA THR A 83 -10.56 -7.74 14.41
C THR A 83 -9.38 -7.33 13.51
N ILE A 84 -9.54 -6.29 12.69
CA ILE A 84 -8.46 -5.76 11.82
C ILE A 84 -7.27 -5.25 12.63
N ARG A 85 -7.51 -4.52 13.73
CA ARG A 85 -6.43 -4.05 14.62
C ARG A 85 -5.71 -5.20 15.32
N LEU A 86 -6.42 -6.28 15.65
CA LEU A 86 -5.82 -7.47 16.26
C LEU A 86 -4.94 -8.18 15.23
N LEU A 87 -5.44 -8.32 14.01
CA LEU A 87 -4.69 -8.88 12.91
C LEU A 87 -3.39 -8.08 12.64
N ASP A 88 -3.47 -6.74 12.55
CA ASP A 88 -2.30 -5.86 12.38
C ASP A 88 -1.30 -6.03 13.53
N ALA A 89 -1.77 -6.14 14.77
CA ALA A 89 -0.90 -6.37 15.92
C ALA A 89 -0.19 -7.74 15.86
N ILE A 90 -0.89 -8.80 15.42
CA ILE A 90 -0.32 -10.15 15.32
C ILE A 90 0.70 -10.21 14.19
N THR A 91 0.34 -9.78 12.97
CA THR A 91 1.22 -9.91 11.81
C THR A 91 2.45 -8.99 11.89
N ARG A 92 2.39 -7.90 12.65
CA ARG A 92 3.58 -7.09 12.97
C ARG A 92 4.44 -7.67 14.09
N GLY A 93 3.84 -8.45 14.98
CA GLY A 93 4.52 -9.02 16.14
C GLY A 93 5.26 -10.31 15.83
N ASP A 94 4.91 -10.99 14.74
CA ASP A 94 5.42 -12.31 14.41
C ASP A 94 5.48 -12.55 12.89
N ASP A 95 6.67 -12.40 12.31
CA ASP A 95 6.92 -12.59 10.87
C ASP A 95 6.51 -13.99 10.38
N SER A 96 6.61 -15.02 11.24
CA SER A 96 6.24 -16.39 10.86
C SER A 96 4.73 -16.54 10.73
N LEU A 97 3.95 -15.86 11.57
CA LEU A 97 2.50 -15.80 11.42
C LEU A 97 2.11 -14.95 10.22
N ALA A 98 2.80 -13.83 9.98
CA ALA A 98 2.57 -13.01 8.79
C ALA A 98 2.76 -13.81 7.49
N GLU A 99 3.86 -14.56 7.36
CA GLU A 99 4.12 -15.39 6.17
C GLU A 99 3.03 -16.43 5.93
N VAL A 100 2.50 -17.05 6.99
CA VAL A 100 1.47 -18.09 6.87
C VAL A 100 0.07 -17.51 6.65
N TRP A 101 -0.24 -16.37 7.27
CA TRP A 101 -1.60 -15.81 7.29
C TRP A 101 -1.87 -14.82 6.16
N CYS A 102 -0.84 -14.14 5.64
CA CYS A 102 -0.96 -13.18 4.53
C CYS A 102 -1.19 -13.90 3.19
N GLY A 103 -2.29 -14.64 3.07
CA GLY A 103 -2.73 -15.30 1.85
C GLY A 103 -3.95 -14.63 1.20
N LEU A 104 -4.42 -15.22 0.10
CA LEU A 104 -5.55 -14.70 -0.66
C LEU A 104 -6.85 -14.66 0.18
N ASP A 105 -7.09 -15.66 1.01
CA ASP A 105 -8.29 -15.72 1.86
C ASP A 105 -8.37 -14.53 2.83
N LEU A 106 -7.23 -14.14 3.40
CA LEU A 106 -7.16 -12.98 4.29
C LEU A 106 -7.29 -11.67 3.53
N MET A 107 -6.64 -11.55 2.36
CA MET A 107 -6.79 -10.41 1.47
C MET A 107 -8.27 -10.18 1.12
N ASP A 108 -8.96 -11.24 0.69
CA ASP A 108 -10.38 -11.19 0.35
C ASP A 108 -11.25 -10.81 1.54
N ALA A 109 -10.98 -11.39 2.72
CA ALA A 109 -11.72 -11.07 3.94
C ALA A 109 -11.57 -9.59 4.35
N ILE A 110 -10.36 -9.03 4.25
CA ILE A 110 -10.10 -7.61 4.53
C ILE A 110 -10.86 -6.73 3.53
N LEU A 111 -10.78 -7.03 2.24
CA LEU A 111 -11.45 -6.25 1.20
C LEU A 111 -12.98 -6.32 1.32
N VAL A 112 -13.55 -7.47 1.71
CA VAL A 112 -14.98 -7.61 2.01
C VAL A 112 -15.38 -6.73 3.19
N ALA A 113 -14.63 -6.80 4.30
CA ALA A 113 -14.90 -5.97 5.49
C ALA A 113 -14.84 -4.47 5.16
N GLN A 114 -13.80 -4.07 4.42
CA GLN A 114 -13.60 -2.69 3.98
C GLN A 114 -14.76 -2.20 3.11
N HIS A 115 -15.17 -2.99 2.13
CA HIS A 115 -16.28 -2.66 1.25
C HIS A 115 -17.61 -2.54 2.01
N GLN A 116 -17.89 -3.51 2.88
CA GLN A 116 -19.14 -3.54 3.66
C GLN A 116 -19.27 -2.33 4.58
N MET A 117 -18.17 -1.91 5.22
CA MET A 117 -18.16 -0.76 6.13
C MET A 117 -17.98 0.58 5.43
N ARG A 118 -17.68 0.59 4.13
CA ARG A 118 -17.32 1.78 3.36
C ARG A 118 -16.19 2.57 4.03
N TRP A 119 -15.16 1.86 4.49
CA TRP A 119 -13.95 2.50 5.02
C TRP A 119 -13.11 3.05 3.86
N LEU A 120 -13.34 4.33 3.55
CA LEU A 120 -12.70 5.05 2.44
C LEU A 120 -11.51 5.91 2.87
N HIS A 121 -11.57 6.48 4.08
CA HIS A 121 -10.50 7.28 4.68
C HIS A 121 -10.59 7.24 6.22
N GLY A 122 -9.53 7.70 6.90
CA GLY A 122 -9.45 7.75 8.36
C GLY A 122 -8.54 6.68 8.97
N ASP A 123 -8.53 6.61 10.30
CA ASP A 123 -7.65 5.72 11.07
C ASP A 123 -7.86 4.24 10.71
N GLU A 124 -9.10 3.86 10.40
CA GLU A 124 -9.46 2.50 9.98
C GLU A 124 -8.74 2.09 8.69
N VAL A 125 -8.69 3.01 7.72
CA VAL A 125 -8.04 2.77 6.43
C VAL A 125 -6.53 2.78 6.57
N GLU A 126 -5.97 3.60 7.47
CA GLU A 126 -4.53 3.55 7.76
C GLU A 126 -4.10 2.17 8.26
N ILE A 127 -4.88 1.53 9.13
CA ILE A 127 -4.58 0.17 9.62
C ILE A 127 -4.62 -0.85 8.46
N ILE A 128 -5.60 -0.72 7.55
CA ILE A 128 -5.70 -1.58 6.36
C ILE A 128 -4.50 -1.36 5.43
N ASN A 129 -4.09 -0.11 5.19
CA ASN A 129 -2.91 0.21 4.39
C ASN A 129 -1.64 -0.42 4.99
N ARG A 130 -1.49 -0.37 6.32
CA ARG A 130 -0.37 -1.05 7.01
C ARG A 130 -0.42 -2.57 6.85
N LEU A 131 -1.61 -3.17 6.90
CA LEU A 131 -1.76 -4.60 6.61
C LEU A 131 -1.31 -4.91 5.18
N PHE A 132 -1.77 -4.15 4.17
CA PHE A 132 -1.30 -4.34 2.80
C PHE A 132 0.22 -4.16 2.66
N TYR A 133 0.81 -3.24 3.42
CA TYR A 133 2.27 -3.13 3.52
C TYR A 133 2.92 -4.41 4.08
N THR A 134 2.36 -5.00 5.14
CA THR A 134 2.82 -6.31 5.66
C THR A 134 2.67 -7.43 4.62
N PHE A 135 1.61 -7.42 3.80
CA PHE A 135 1.49 -8.36 2.68
C PHE A 135 2.62 -8.16 1.66
N SER A 136 3.02 -6.92 1.38
CA SER A 136 4.07 -6.63 0.40
C SER A 136 5.48 -7.09 0.83
N SER A 137 5.70 -7.38 2.11
CA SER A 137 7.01 -7.75 2.65
C SER A 137 7.27 -9.26 2.69
N ASN A 138 6.32 -10.10 2.28
CA ASN A 138 6.46 -11.56 2.31
C ASN A 138 5.94 -12.22 1.01
N ILE A 139 6.41 -13.44 0.72
CA ILE A 139 6.21 -14.09 -0.60
C ILE A 139 4.74 -14.45 -0.81
N THR A 140 4.11 -14.99 0.22
CA THR A 140 2.69 -15.38 0.17
C THR A 140 1.79 -14.15 -0.01
N GLY A 141 2.12 -13.07 0.70
CA GLY A 141 1.40 -11.81 0.70
C GLY A 141 1.50 -11.05 -0.61
N ILE A 142 2.70 -10.97 -1.21
CA ILE A 142 2.86 -10.31 -2.51
C ILE A 142 2.09 -11.04 -3.62
N SER A 143 2.05 -12.38 -3.57
CA SER A 143 1.24 -13.18 -4.49
C SER A 143 -0.26 -12.88 -4.33
N ALA A 144 -0.75 -12.76 -3.09
CA ALA A 144 -2.14 -12.39 -2.83
C ALA A 144 -2.47 -10.95 -3.29
N LEU A 145 -1.54 -10.01 -3.08
CA LEU A 145 -1.65 -8.62 -3.54
C LEU A 145 -1.76 -8.54 -5.06
N ILE A 146 -0.85 -9.19 -5.80
CA ILE A 146 -0.87 -9.20 -7.27
C ILE A 146 -2.23 -9.69 -7.79
N ARG A 147 -2.74 -10.78 -7.23
CA ARG A 147 -4.02 -11.39 -7.65
C ARG A 147 -5.25 -10.55 -7.32
N SER A 148 -5.13 -9.59 -6.40
CA SER A 148 -6.23 -8.74 -5.94
C SER A 148 -5.99 -7.26 -6.24
N PHE A 149 -4.95 -6.92 -7.01
CA PHE A 149 -4.50 -5.55 -7.16
C PHE A 149 -5.51 -4.67 -7.90
N ASP A 150 -6.30 -5.27 -8.80
CA ASP A 150 -7.44 -4.64 -9.45
C ASP A 150 -8.51 -4.13 -8.47
N ARG A 151 -8.64 -4.79 -7.31
CA ARG A 151 -9.55 -4.38 -6.23
C ARG A 151 -8.86 -3.49 -5.20
N VAL A 152 -7.56 -3.68 -4.96
CA VAL A 152 -6.76 -2.89 -4.00
C VAL A 152 -6.47 -1.49 -4.56
N LEU A 153 -6.04 -1.37 -5.81
CA LEU A 153 -5.61 -0.10 -6.39
C LEU A 153 -6.70 0.99 -6.33
N PRO A 154 -7.98 0.72 -6.64
CA PRO A 154 -9.03 1.73 -6.50
C PRO A 154 -9.24 2.22 -5.06
N THR A 155 -8.96 1.38 -4.05
CA THR A 155 -9.02 1.83 -2.65
C THR A 155 -7.92 2.83 -2.34
N PHE A 156 -6.72 2.63 -2.90
CA PHE A 156 -5.64 3.61 -2.84
C PHE A 156 -5.98 4.88 -3.61
N GLY A 157 -6.61 4.76 -4.79
CA GLY A 157 -7.06 5.90 -5.59
C GLY A 157 -8.03 6.81 -4.82
N ILE A 158 -9.03 6.25 -4.15
CA ILE A 158 -9.97 7.00 -3.30
C ILE A 158 -9.23 7.74 -2.18
N TYR A 159 -8.29 7.06 -1.49
CA TYR A 159 -7.51 7.68 -0.42
C TYR A 159 -6.59 8.80 -0.96
N LEU A 160 -5.88 8.55 -2.05
CA LEU A 160 -4.98 9.53 -2.68
C LEU A 160 -5.74 10.75 -3.21
N HIS A 161 -6.95 10.56 -3.74
CA HIS A 161 -7.82 11.65 -4.14
C HIS A 161 -8.19 12.54 -2.94
N LYS A 162 -8.47 11.92 -1.78
CA LYS A 162 -8.69 12.66 -0.53
C LYS A 162 -7.46 13.47 -0.09
N VAL A 163 -6.26 12.90 -0.23
CA VAL A 163 -4.99 13.61 0.06
C VAL A 163 -4.78 14.81 -0.87
N CYS A 164 -5.29 14.74 -2.10
CA CYS A 164 -5.11 15.75 -3.14
C CYS A 164 -6.34 16.66 -3.34
N GLU A 165 -7.20 16.82 -2.33
CA GLU A 165 -8.36 17.72 -2.42
C GLU A 165 -7.95 19.21 -2.53
N ASP A 166 -6.87 19.58 -1.84
CA ASP A 166 -6.31 20.94 -1.83
C ASP A 166 -5.15 21.08 -2.83
N GLU A 167 -4.69 22.32 -3.06
CA GLU A 167 -3.50 22.59 -3.86
C GLU A 167 -2.24 21.88 -3.30
N PRO A 168 -1.25 21.50 -4.14
CA PRO A 168 -0.12 20.64 -3.73
C PRO A 168 0.64 21.17 -2.49
N HIS A 169 0.85 22.49 -2.42
CA HIS A 169 1.58 23.13 -1.33
C HIS A 169 0.80 23.21 0.00
N LEU A 170 -0.49 22.85 0.00
CA LEU A 170 -1.36 22.85 1.17
C LEU A 170 -1.65 21.45 1.72
N ILE A 171 -1.15 20.39 1.08
CA ILE A 171 -1.36 19.01 1.54
C ILE A 171 -0.83 18.85 2.97
N PRO A 172 -1.66 18.44 3.96
CA PRO A 172 -1.24 18.30 5.35
C PRO A 172 -0.49 16.97 5.55
N PHE A 173 0.77 16.90 5.10
CA PHE A 173 1.55 15.66 5.10
C PHE A 173 1.70 14.99 6.45
N SER A 174 1.70 15.74 7.56
CA SER A 174 1.75 15.16 8.91
C SER A 174 0.56 14.24 9.22
N ALA A 175 -0.61 14.51 8.64
CA ALA A 175 -1.82 13.69 8.84
C ALA A 175 -1.84 12.45 7.93
N TYR A 176 -1.20 12.52 6.76
CA TYR A 176 -1.23 11.45 5.76
C TYR A 176 0.06 10.63 5.68
N TYR A 177 1.10 11.01 6.43
CA TYR A 177 2.44 10.44 6.33
C TYR A 177 2.45 8.91 6.42
N ASN A 178 1.86 8.35 7.47
CA ASN A 178 1.89 6.90 7.68
C ASN A 178 1.18 6.12 6.57
N SER A 179 0.02 6.61 6.11
CA SER A 179 -0.70 5.96 5.03
C SER A 179 0.04 6.06 3.70
N LEU A 180 0.61 7.22 3.36
CA LEU A 180 1.41 7.36 2.13
C LEU A 180 2.64 6.45 2.15
N ARG A 181 3.32 6.38 3.30
CA ARG A 181 4.46 5.49 3.56
C ARG A 181 4.11 4.00 3.57
N ALA A 182 2.82 3.65 3.64
CA ALA A 182 2.33 2.28 3.52
C ALA A 182 1.86 1.98 2.08
N ILE A 183 1.16 2.92 1.43
CA ILE A 183 0.58 2.75 0.10
C ILE A 183 1.66 2.69 -0.99
N ILE A 184 2.59 3.65 -1.01
CA ILE A 184 3.55 3.79 -2.12
C ILE A 184 4.45 2.55 -2.24
N PRO A 185 5.03 2.01 -1.15
CA PRO A 185 5.81 0.78 -1.24
C PRO A 185 5.01 -0.45 -1.66
N VAL A 186 3.71 -0.53 -1.35
CA VAL A 186 2.86 -1.64 -1.81
C VAL A 186 2.71 -1.60 -3.32
N MET A 187 2.47 -0.42 -3.89
CA MET A 187 2.42 -0.26 -5.35
C MET A 187 3.74 -0.65 -6.01
N ASP A 188 4.86 -0.19 -5.43
CA ASP A 188 6.21 -0.51 -5.91
C ASP A 188 6.50 -2.02 -5.87
N ALA A 189 6.26 -2.66 -4.74
CA ALA A 189 6.45 -4.10 -4.58
C ALA A 189 5.62 -4.91 -5.59
N VAL A 190 4.39 -4.49 -5.88
CA VAL A 190 3.53 -5.12 -6.89
C VAL A 190 4.10 -4.93 -8.29
N VAL A 191 4.48 -3.70 -8.67
CA VAL A 191 5.12 -3.41 -9.97
C VAL A 191 6.38 -4.26 -10.16
N ALA A 192 7.24 -4.31 -9.15
CA ALA A 192 8.50 -5.05 -9.19
C ALA A 192 8.32 -6.58 -9.26
N SER A 193 7.19 -7.10 -8.79
CA SER A 193 6.93 -8.54 -8.68
C SER A 193 6.04 -9.10 -9.79
N MET A 194 5.37 -8.23 -10.57
CA MET A 194 4.52 -8.63 -11.70
C MET A 194 5.35 -8.97 -12.96
N PRO A 195 4.85 -9.88 -13.83
CA PRO A 195 5.40 -10.04 -15.18
C PRO A 195 5.34 -8.72 -15.97
N LEU A 196 6.34 -8.45 -16.82
CA LEU A 196 6.49 -7.15 -17.52
C LEU A 196 5.22 -6.59 -18.18
N PRO A 197 4.41 -7.37 -18.93
CA PRO A 197 3.19 -6.84 -19.56
C PRO A 197 2.12 -6.43 -18.54
N GLU A 198 1.99 -7.18 -17.44
CA GLU A 198 1.05 -6.90 -16.35
C GLU A 198 1.53 -5.70 -15.53
N ALA A 199 2.82 -5.64 -15.20
CA ALA A 199 3.44 -4.51 -14.52
C ALA A 199 3.26 -3.20 -15.31
N ALA A 200 3.37 -3.26 -16.64
CA ALA A 200 3.18 -2.11 -17.53
C ALA A 200 1.74 -1.56 -17.57
N SER A 201 0.76 -2.36 -17.17
CA SER A 201 -0.66 -2.03 -17.14
C SER A 201 -1.23 -2.07 -15.72
N CYS A 202 -0.38 -2.15 -14.69
CA CYS A 202 -0.83 -2.36 -13.30
C CYS A 202 -1.69 -1.21 -12.76
N PHE A 203 -1.54 0.00 -13.30
CA PHE A 203 -2.34 1.18 -12.94
C PHE A 203 -3.60 1.37 -13.79
N SER A 204 -3.91 0.42 -14.69
CA SER A 204 -5.04 0.52 -15.62
C SER A 204 -6.40 0.54 -14.92
N SER A 205 -6.52 -0.18 -13.79
CA SER A 205 -7.76 -0.30 -13.00
C SER A 205 -8.16 1.00 -12.29
N ASP A 206 -7.22 1.92 -12.05
CA ASP A 206 -7.50 3.26 -11.54
C ASP A 206 -6.55 4.31 -12.13
N ARG A 207 -7.06 5.04 -13.12
CA ARG A 207 -6.33 6.09 -13.86
C ARG A 207 -6.03 7.34 -13.04
N THR A 208 -6.59 7.47 -11.83
CA THR A 208 -6.40 8.65 -10.97
C THR A 208 -5.17 8.54 -10.07
N VAL A 209 -4.67 7.32 -9.82
CA VAL A 209 -3.56 7.07 -8.88
C VAL A 209 -2.30 7.80 -9.30
N LEU A 210 -1.80 7.57 -10.51
CA LEU A 210 -0.55 8.20 -10.98
C LEU A 210 -0.63 9.74 -11.00
N PRO A 211 -1.72 10.37 -11.50
CA PRO A 211 -1.93 11.81 -11.32
C PRO A 211 -1.90 12.29 -9.86
N CYS A 212 -2.51 11.56 -8.92
CA CYS A 212 -2.46 11.91 -7.51
C CYS A 212 -1.05 11.78 -6.93
N LEU A 213 -0.29 10.74 -7.32
CA LEU A 213 1.11 10.60 -6.89
C LEU A 213 1.98 11.75 -7.39
N LEU A 214 1.77 12.23 -8.63
CA LEU A 214 2.44 13.42 -9.17
C LEU A 214 2.09 14.68 -8.36
N HIS A 215 0.83 14.81 -7.97
CA HIS A 215 0.35 15.90 -7.12
C HIS A 215 0.99 15.87 -5.71
N VAL A 216 1.05 14.68 -5.10
CA VAL A 216 1.78 14.41 -3.85
C VAL A 216 3.26 14.74 -3.99
N THR A 217 3.89 14.39 -5.11
CA THR A 217 5.30 14.67 -5.41
C THR A 217 5.58 16.17 -5.39
N LEU A 218 4.77 16.95 -6.13
CA LEU A 218 4.87 18.40 -6.18
C LEU A 218 4.64 19.03 -4.79
N GLY A 219 3.66 18.53 -4.03
CA GLY A 219 3.41 18.99 -2.67
C GLY A 219 4.59 18.74 -1.73
N CYS A 220 5.18 17.54 -1.77
CA CYS A 220 6.35 17.20 -0.97
C CYS A 220 7.54 18.11 -1.29
N GLN A 221 7.79 18.40 -2.57
CA GLN A 221 8.88 19.30 -2.98
C GLN A 221 8.62 20.75 -2.54
N SER A 222 7.37 21.21 -2.62
CA SER A 222 6.98 22.56 -2.21
C SER A 222 7.16 22.80 -0.71
N GLN A 223 7.00 21.75 0.10
CA GLN A 223 7.07 21.82 1.57
C GLN A 223 8.37 21.23 2.14
N LEU A 224 9.35 20.89 1.30
CA LEU A 224 10.54 20.13 1.68
C LEU A 224 11.40 20.81 2.76
N ASN A 225 11.46 22.15 2.71
CA ASN A 225 12.24 22.95 3.66
C ASN A 225 11.55 23.04 5.04
N ASP A 226 10.22 23.06 5.05
CA ASP A 226 9.42 23.26 6.26
C ASP A 226 9.08 21.94 6.97
N LEU A 227 8.94 20.85 6.21
CA LEU A 227 8.52 19.53 6.70
C LEU A 227 9.50 18.43 6.25
N PRO A 228 10.60 18.20 6.98
CA PRO A 228 11.61 17.20 6.61
C PRO A 228 11.05 15.77 6.48
N ILE A 229 9.92 15.47 7.12
CA ILE A 229 9.24 14.15 7.04
C ILE A 229 8.91 13.76 5.60
N VAL A 230 8.62 14.72 4.71
CA VAL A 230 8.24 14.44 3.32
C VAL A 230 9.37 13.82 2.49
N ARG A 231 10.62 13.88 2.97
CA ARG A 231 11.77 13.20 2.35
C ARG A 231 11.57 11.69 2.24
N GLY A 232 10.93 11.09 3.24
CA GLY A 232 10.58 9.67 3.19
C GLY A 232 9.64 9.39 2.03
N ILE A 233 8.55 10.15 1.92
CA ILE A 233 7.56 9.98 0.84
C ILE A 233 8.23 10.16 -0.53
N LEU A 234 9.09 11.17 -0.69
CA LEU A 234 9.84 11.39 -1.93
C LEU A 234 10.80 10.25 -2.28
N ALA A 235 11.42 9.61 -1.28
CA ALA A 235 12.27 8.45 -1.51
C ALA A 235 11.47 7.26 -2.04
N ASP A 236 10.30 6.98 -1.46
CA ASP A 236 9.44 5.88 -1.91
C ASP A 236 8.89 6.15 -3.32
N LEU A 237 8.50 7.41 -3.61
CA LEU A 237 8.06 7.82 -4.94
C LEU A 237 9.18 7.72 -5.99
N ASN A 238 10.42 8.06 -5.63
CA ASN A 238 11.56 7.92 -6.53
C ASN A 238 11.75 6.47 -6.99
N ILE A 239 11.65 5.52 -6.04
CA ILE A 239 11.79 4.09 -6.32
C ILE A 239 10.64 3.64 -7.23
N LEU A 240 9.39 3.92 -6.84
CA LEU A 240 8.21 3.55 -7.63
C LEU A 240 8.29 4.09 -9.06
N TYR A 241 8.61 5.36 -9.25
CA TYR A 241 8.70 5.93 -10.59
C TYR A 241 9.81 5.29 -11.42
N LYS A 242 10.96 4.99 -10.83
CA LYS A 242 12.05 4.29 -11.53
C LYS A 242 11.62 2.91 -12.01
N ASP A 243 10.89 2.18 -11.18
CA ASP A 243 10.45 0.84 -11.50
C ASP A 243 9.35 0.85 -12.57
N VAL A 244 8.44 1.83 -12.52
CA VAL A 244 7.47 2.11 -13.59
C VAL A 244 8.18 2.49 -14.90
N ILE A 245 9.17 3.38 -14.86
CA ILE A 245 9.96 3.79 -16.04
C ILE A 245 10.69 2.60 -16.65
N ARG A 246 11.37 1.80 -15.83
CA ARG A 246 12.10 0.60 -16.27
C ARG A 246 11.16 -0.40 -16.94
N THR A 247 9.97 -0.58 -16.38
CA THR A 247 8.93 -1.46 -16.90
C THR A 247 8.42 -0.99 -18.26
N ILE A 248 8.06 0.31 -18.38
CA ILE A 248 7.60 0.90 -19.64
C ILE A 248 8.69 0.78 -20.72
N GLU A 249 9.94 1.10 -20.36
CA GLU A 249 11.07 1.01 -21.28
C GLU A 249 11.30 -0.43 -21.78
N SER A 250 11.26 -1.40 -20.86
CA SER A 250 11.45 -2.82 -21.17
C SER A 250 10.37 -3.33 -22.14
N VAL A 251 9.10 -2.97 -21.91
CA VAL A 251 8.00 -3.34 -22.82
C VAL A 251 8.16 -2.67 -24.18
N LEU A 252 8.48 -1.37 -24.23
CA LEU A 252 8.68 -0.67 -25.51
C LEU A 252 9.84 -1.24 -26.35
N ARG A 253 10.87 -1.81 -25.71
CA ARG A 253 11.98 -2.46 -26.41
C ARG A 253 11.60 -3.82 -27.01
N THR A 254 10.69 -4.57 -26.39
CA THR A 254 10.32 -5.91 -26.85
C THR A 254 9.28 -5.90 -27.96
N SER A 255 8.43 -4.86 -28.04
CA SER A 255 7.29 -4.80 -28.97
C SER A 255 7.62 -4.40 -30.43
N THR A 256 8.79 -4.75 -30.99
CA THR A 256 9.28 -4.14 -32.25
C THR A 256 9.26 -5.00 -33.52
N SER A 257 8.48 -6.09 -33.61
CA SER A 257 8.63 -6.98 -34.80
C SER A 257 7.35 -7.48 -35.48
N SER A 258 6.15 -7.36 -34.92
CA SER A 258 4.93 -7.86 -35.59
C SER A 258 3.82 -6.80 -35.78
N SER A 259 2.91 -7.06 -36.73
CA SER A 259 1.74 -6.21 -36.97
C SER A 259 0.73 -6.23 -35.81
N GLU A 260 0.73 -7.29 -35.02
CA GLU A 260 -0.15 -7.45 -33.84
C GLU A 260 0.37 -6.61 -32.67
N ASP A 261 1.70 -6.54 -32.50
CA ASP A 261 2.36 -5.66 -31.53
C ASP A 261 1.99 -4.19 -31.72
N LEU A 262 1.78 -3.74 -32.97
CA LEU A 262 1.45 -2.35 -33.25
C LEU A 262 0.03 -1.97 -32.79
N VAL A 263 -0.93 -2.91 -32.84
CA VAL A 263 -2.31 -2.67 -32.39
C VAL A 263 -2.38 -2.69 -30.86
N THR A 264 -1.73 -3.67 -30.22
CA THR A 264 -1.66 -3.78 -28.75
C THR A 264 -0.87 -2.64 -28.13
N LEU A 265 0.22 -2.21 -28.78
CA LEU A 265 0.88 -0.95 -28.43
C LEU A 265 -0.12 0.19 -28.52
N GLY A 266 -0.83 0.38 -29.65
CA GLY A 266 -1.79 1.46 -29.83
C GLY A 266 -2.83 1.57 -28.70
N SER A 267 -3.37 0.44 -28.23
CA SER A 267 -4.24 0.42 -27.04
C SER A 267 -3.49 0.80 -25.76
N TRP A 268 -2.32 0.21 -25.51
CA TRP A 268 -1.48 0.52 -24.33
C TRP A 268 -1.08 2.00 -24.28
N TYR A 269 -0.79 2.62 -25.43
CA TYR A 269 -0.53 4.06 -25.58
C TYR A 269 -1.73 4.92 -25.19
N SER A 270 -2.94 4.55 -25.63
CA SER A 270 -4.15 5.35 -25.44
C SER A 270 -4.79 5.19 -24.05
N GLU A 271 -4.55 4.07 -23.39
CA GLU A 271 -5.12 3.76 -22.08
C GLU A 271 -4.08 3.86 -20.97
N ASP A 272 -3.08 2.99 -20.96
CA ASP A 272 -2.18 2.79 -19.82
C ASP A 272 -1.07 3.84 -19.74
N LEU A 273 -0.60 4.34 -20.89
CA LEU A 273 0.37 5.45 -20.97
C LEU A 273 -0.32 6.83 -21.03
N ARG A 274 -1.63 6.90 -20.75
CA ARG A 274 -2.36 8.17 -20.78
C ARG A 274 -1.85 9.17 -19.75
N TRP A 275 -1.36 8.70 -18.60
CA TRP A 275 -0.85 9.58 -17.55
C TRP A 275 0.42 10.34 -18.00
N ILE A 276 1.35 9.67 -18.69
CA ILE A 276 2.63 10.28 -19.11
C ILE A 276 2.44 11.20 -20.31
N THR A 277 1.51 10.87 -21.21
CA THR A 277 1.10 11.77 -22.30
C THR A 277 0.32 12.99 -21.77
N SER A 278 -0.50 12.79 -20.74
CA SER A 278 -1.16 13.91 -20.02
C SER A 278 -0.13 14.78 -19.30
N LEU A 279 0.92 14.20 -18.71
CA LEU A 279 2.01 14.93 -18.08
C LEU A 279 2.81 15.77 -19.10
N ASP A 280 3.08 15.22 -20.29
CA ASP A 280 3.76 15.93 -21.37
C ASP A 280 2.92 17.11 -21.90
N SER A 281 1.63 16.89 -22.15
CA SER A 281 0.70 17.91 -22.65
C SER A 281 0.26 18.94 -21.61
N ASN A 282 0.53 18.70 -20.32
CA ASN A 282 0.12 19.62 -19.25
C ASN A 282 0.84 20.96 -19.37
N THR A 283 0.07 22.04 -19.33
CA THR A 283 0.56 23.42 -19.33
C THR A 283 1.12 23.84 -17.97
N LYS A 284 0.79 23.13 -16.89
CA LYS A 284 1.38 23.32 -15.56
C LYS A 284 2.78 22.71 -15.52
N VAL A 285 3.78 23.52 -15.85
CA VAL A 285 5.23 23.17 -15.85
C VAL A 285 5.66 22.51 -14.53
N ASP A 286 5.03 22.89 -13.42
CA ASP A 286 5.41 22.45 -12.07
C ASP A 286 5.27 20.93 -11.85
N LEU A 287 4.24 20.27 -12.40
CA LEU A 287 4.07 18.82 -12.22
C LEU A 287 5.12 18.02 -13.00
N ARG A 288 5.47 18.49 -14.20
CA ARG A 288 6.49 17.87 -15.03
C ARG A 288 7.88 18.03 -14.42
N GLY A 289 8.20 19.25 -13.97
CA GLY A 289 9.43 19.51 -13.22
C GLY A 289 9.49 18.67 -11.94
N ALA A 290 8.39 18.55 -11.21
CA ALA A 290 8.35 17.75 -9.99
C ALA A 290 8.62 16.27 -10.24
N PHE A 291 8.02 15.69 -11.30
CA PHE A 291 8.31 14.33 -11.72
C PHE A 291 9.78 14.13 -12.08
N VAL A 292 10.33 14.96 -12.97
CA VAL A 292 11.73 14.85 -13.42
C VAL A 292 12.70 14.99 -12.24
N ASN A 293 12.50 16.01 -11.40
CA ASN A 293 13.32 16.25 -10.22
C ASN A 293 13.23 15.09 -9.21
N CYS A 294 12.04 14.51 -9.04
CA CYS A 294 11.87 13.36 -8.16
C CYS A 294 12.61 12.15 -8.71
N VAL A 295 12.44 11.81 -10.00
CA VAL A 295 13.05 10.64 -10.63
C VAL A 295 14.57 10.73 -10.72
N LEU A 296 15.10 11.92 -11.06
CA LEU A 296 16.54 12.14 -11.27
C LEU A 296 17.27 12.67 -10.03
N ASN A 297 16.65 12.64 -8.85
CA ASN A 297 17.21 13.17 -7.61
C ASN A 297 18.60 12.59 -7.24
N ASP A 298 18.88 11.35 -7.64
CA ASP A 298 20.16 10.67 -7.39
C ASP A 298 21.15 10.77 -8.56
N ALA A 299 20.87 11.59 -9.57
CA ALA A 299 21.67 11.73 -10.79
C ALA A 299 21.93 10.41 -11.54
N SER A 300 21.05 9.41 -11.40
CA SER A 300 21.14 8.13 -12.12
C SER A 300 21.19 8.32 -13.63
N THR A 301 22.32 7.96 -14.23
CA THR A 301 22.51 8.01 -15.69
C THR A 301 21.67 6.97 -16.41
N GLU A 302 21.44 5.82 -15.79
CA GLU A 302 20.59 4.75 -16.33
C GLU A 302 19.14 5.20 -16.46
N THR A 303 18.56 5.74 -15.39
CA THR A 303 17.17 6.22 -15.38
C THR A 303 16.97 7.37 -16.35
N ARG A 304 17.96 8.29 -16.45
CA ARG A 304 17.94 9.35 -17.46
C ARG A 304 17.91 8.77 -18.89
N ASN A 305 18.74 7.76 -19.18
CA ASN A 305 18.76 7.12 -20.50
C ASN A 305 17.44 6.39 -20.83
N GLN A 306 16.83 5.73 -19.84
CA GLN A 306 15.51 5.10 -19.99
C GLN A 306 14.44 6.14 -20.33
N LEU A 307 14.40 7.26 -19.60
CA LEU A 307 13.46 8.36 -19.86
C LEU A 307 13.68 8.99 -21.24
N LEU A 308 14.93 9.22 -21.65
CA LEU A 308 15.25 9.72 -23.00
C LEU A 308 14.75 8.77 -24.08
N PHE A 309 14.92 7.46 -23.89
CA PHE A 309 14.40 6.46 -24.81
C PHE A 309 12.86 6.52 -24.89
N ILE A 310 12.18 6.56 -23.75
CA ILE A 310 10.71 6.66 -23.68
C ILE A 310 10.25 7.95 -24.37
N CYS A 311 10.81 9.11 -24.05
CA CYS A 311 10.39 10.39 -24.63
C CYS A 311 10.52 10.39 -26.16
N ASN A 312 11.63 9.87 -26.69
CA ASN A 312 11.83 9.75 -28.14
C ASN A 312 10.87 8.76 -28.78
N ARG A 313 10.61 7.62 -28.12
CA ARG A 313 9.73 6.57 -28.63
C ARG A 313 8.27 7.01 -28.65
N LEU A 314 7.83 7.66 -27.58
CA LEU A 314 6.45 8.13 -27.37
C LEU A 314 6.20 9.54 -27.94
N LYS A 315 7.23 10.24 -28.44
CA LYS A 315 7.20 11.64 -28.93
C LYS A 315 6.73 12.66 -27.87
N LEU A 316 7.24 12.54 -26.64
CA LEU A 316 6.95 13.45 -25.53
C LEU A 316 7.92 14.64 -25.54
N SER A 317 7.58 15.69 -26.30
CA SER A 317 8.49 16.81 -26.57
C SER A 317 8.76 17.69 -25.36
N ASN A 318 7.74 17.94 -24.53
CA ASN A 318 7.86 18.86 -23.40
C ASN A 318 8.57 18.17 -22.22
N LEU A 319 8.34 16.87 -22.04
CA LEU A 319 9.08 16.05 -21.09
C LEU A 319 10.55 15.90 -21.51
N LEU A 320 10.82 15.76 -22.80
CA LEU A 320 12.20 15.75 -23.32
C LEU A 320 12.92 17.07 -23.03
N GLU A 321 12.26 18.22 -23.22
CA GLU A 321 12.82 19.55 -22.90
C GLU A 321 13.16 19.68 -21.40
N SER A 322 12.24 19.23 -20.53
CA SER A 322 12.48 19.26 -19.07
C SER A 322 13.62 18.33 -18.62
N LEU A 323 13.97 17.30 -19.40
CA LEU A 323 15.13 16.44 -19.12
C LEU A 323 16.45 17.07 -19.54
N THR A 324 16.43 18.00 -20.50
CA THR A 324 17.64 18.72 -20.95
C THR A 324 17.98 19.91 -20.07
N ASP A 325 17.01 20.40 -19.29
CA ASP A 325 17.18 21.52 -18.36
C ASP A 325 17.72 21.10 -16.96
N VAL A 326 17.83 19.79 -16.68
CA VAL A 326 18.23 19.19 -15.38
C VAL A 326 19.57 18.45 -15.45
#